data_AF-A0A7S0PWH6-F1
#
_entry.id   AF-A0A7S0PWH6-F1
#
_cell.length_a   1.000
_cell.length_b   1.000
_cell.length_c   1.000
_cell.angle_alpha   90.00
_cell.angle_beta   90.00
_cell.angle_gamma   90.00
#
_symmetry.space_group_name_H-M   'P 1'
#
loop_
_entity.id
_entity.type
_entity.pdbx_description
1 polymer ?
#
loop_
_entity_poly.entity_id
_entity_poly.type
_entity_poly.pdbx_seq_one_letter_code
_entity_poly.pdbx_strand_id
1 'polypeptide(L)'
;LNLKVTIMLRTPGLAAALLSAVAAVGAEGVPFVGLRNQGNTCYMNSMLQSLHHLPEFRRLIFGLHTSSHLPAGSSVPLELQRLFYLLQRAGPAGLAAVGTEGLTDAFGWGWREVNEQQDVQEFWHLLYESLQQPPAEAEGAEGGCAAAEGESAAGGR
;
A
#
# COMPACT_ATOMS: atom_id res chain seq x y z
N LEU A 1 29.23 30.32 36.60
CA LEU A 1 28.38 29.61 35.59
C LEU A 1 28.11 30.40 34.30
N ASN A 2 28.54 31.67 34.15
CA ASN A 2 28.23 32.47 32.94
C ASN A 2 29.48 33.03 32.23
N LEU A 3 30.38 32.14 31.81
CA LEU A 3 31.48 32.53 30.89
C LEU A 3 31.90 31.39 29.95
N LYS A 4 31.74 30.14 30.40
CA LYS A 4 32.01 28.93 29.58
C LYS A 4 31.03 28.73 28.42
N VAL A 5 29.76 29.16 28.55
CA VAL A 5 28.76 29.01 27.49
C VAL A 5 28.97 30.03 26.36
N THR A 6 29.41 31.25 26.68
CA THR A 6 29.64 32.32 25.69
C THR A 6 30.87 32.06 24.81
N ILE A 7 31.89 31.35 25.31
CA ILE A 7 33.08 30.99 24.52
C ILE A 7 32.79 29.84 23.53
N MET A 8 31.87 28.93 23.85
CA MET A 8 31.49 27.83 22.93
C MET A 8 30.77 28.30 21.66
N LEU A 9 30.14 29.48 21.68
CA LEU A 9 29.45 30.05 20.51
C LEU A 9 30.35 30.92 19.61
N ARG A 10 31.64 31.09 19.95
CA ARG A 10 32.59 31.93 19.20
C ARG A 10 33.58 31.16 18.32
N THR A 11 33.54 29.83 18.35
CA THR A 11 34.28 29.00 17.38
C THR A 11 33.40 28.78 16.15
N PRO A 12 33.73 29.37 14.98
CA PRO A 12 32.90 29.25 13.78
C PRO A 12 32.67 27.80 13.34
N GLY A 13 33.57 26.88 13.70
CA GLY A 13 33.44 25.45 13.40
C GLY A 13 32.39 24.72 14.25
N LEU A 14 32.24 25.03 15.55
CA LEU A 14 31.31 24.29 16.41
C LEU A 14 29.85 24.71 16.15
N ALA A 15 29.61 26.02 15.98
CA ALA A 15 28.29 26.52 15.63
C ALA A 15 27.86 26.03 14.24
N ALA A 16 28.76 26.02 13.25
CA ALA A 16 28.49 25.47 11.92
C ALA A 16 28.31 23.94 11.95
N ALA A 17 29.08 23.21 12.75
CA ALA A 17 28.91 21.77 12.93
C ALA A 17 27.59 21.44 13.64
N LEU A 18 27.18 22.23 14.64
CA LEU A 18 25.88 22.12 15.28
C LEU A 18 24.74 22.46 14.31
N LEU A 19 24.86 23.54 13.54
CA LEU A 19 23.86 23.91 12.53
C LEU A 19 23.76 22.84 11.43
N SER A 20 24.90 22.28 11.00
CA SER A 20 24.96 21.22 10.01
C SER A 20 24.45 19.89 10.54
N ALA A 21 24.69 19.56 11.81
CA ALA A 21 24.14 18.38 12.46
C ALA A 21 22.63 18.51 12.68
N VAL A 22 22.15 19.70 13.09
CA VAL A 22 20.72 19.99 13.22
C VAL A 22 20.03 19.99 11.85
N ALA A 23 20.69 20.51 10.80
CA ALA A 23 20.21 20.41 9.42
C ALA A 23 20.21 18.97 8.91
N ALA A 24 21.20 18.15 9.28
CA ALA A 24 21.27 16.73 8.93
C ALA A 24 20.17 15.91 9.62
N VAL A 25 19.82 16.22 10.88
CA VAL A 25 18.70 15.61 11.59
C VAL A 25 17.35 15.89 10.89
N GLY A 26 17.26 16.94 10.07
CA GLY A 26 16.10 17.22 9.22
C GLY A 26 16.23 16.77 7.76
N ALA A 27 17.42 16.31 7.33
CA ALA A 27 17.72 15.98 5.92
C ALA A 27 17.78 14.47 5.64
N GLU A 28 18.00 13.63 6.65
CA GLU A 28 17.71 12.20 6.57
C GLU A 28 16.20 12.03 6.81
N GLY A 29 15.42 11.99 5.72
CA GLY A 29 13.98 11.75 5.79
C GLY A 29 13.69 10.50 6.61
N VAL A 30 12.59 10.52 7.40
CA VAL A 30 12.14 9.34 8.14
C VAL A 30 12.06 8.15 7.16
N PRO A 31 12.61 6.96 7.50
CA PRO A 31 12.71 5.84 6.56
C PRO A 31 11.35 5.16 6.28
N PHE A 32 10.26 5.79 6.73
CA PHE A 32 8.90 5.30 6.68
C PHE A 32 8.05 6.22 5.83
N VAL A 33 7.04 5.65 5.18
CA VAL A 33 6.08 6.37 4.35
C VAL A 33 4.66 6.08 4.83
N GLY A 34 3.80 7.09 4.75
CA GLY A 34 2.38 6.96 5.10
C GLY A 34 1.56 6.30 3.99
N LEU A 35 0.29 6.01 4.30
CA LEU A 35 -0.70 5.61 3.32
C LEU A 35 -1.60 6.80 2.96
N ARG A 36 -1.97 6.93 1.69
CA ARG A 36 -2.95 7.92 1.25
C ARG A 36 -4.34 7.50 1.75
N ASN A 37 -5.02 8.42 2.43
CA ASN A 37 -6.40 8.20 2.82
C ASN A 37 -7.31 8.48 1.63
N GLN A 38 -8.02 7.45 1.13
CA GLN A 38 -8.90 7.56 -0.03
C GLN A 38 -10.25 8.23 0.28
N GLY A 39 -10.61 8.30 1.57
CA GLY A 39 -11.91 8.78 2.03
C GLY A 39 -12.05 8.51 3.53
N ASN A 40 -12.90 7.56 3.88
CA ASN A 40 -13.13 7.12 5.26
C ASN A 40 -12.33 5.84 5.60
N THR A 41 -11.14 5.67 5.03
CA THR A 41 -10.36 4.42 5.10
C THR A 41 -9.23 4.46 6.14
N CYS A 42 -9.31 5.34 7.14
CA CYS A 42 -8.27 5.49 8.15
C CYS A 42 -8.13 4.26 9.07
N TYR A 43 -9.23 3.53 9.31
CA TYR A 43 -9.22 2.26 10.05
C TYR A 43 -8.33 1.22 9.35
N MET A 44 -8.52 1.06 8.04
CA MET A 44 -7.76 0.16 7.18
C MET A 44 -6.29 0.57 7.15
N ASN A 45 -6.01 1.86 6.89
CA ASN A 45 -4.64 2.36 6.80
C ASN A 45 -3.85 2.15 8.11
N SER A 46 -4.48 2.38 9.26
CA SER A 46 -3.86 2.21 10.57
C SER A 46 -3.54 0.75 10.87
N MET A 47 -4.46 -0.17 10.52
CA MET A 47 -4.23 -1.60 10.66
C MET A 47 -3.13 -2.11 9.71
N LEU A 48 -3.17 -1.72 8.43
CA LEU A 48 -2.16 -2.12 7.44
C LEU A 48 -0.76 -1.66 7.82
N GLN A 49 -0.62 -0.43 8.32
CA GLN A 49 0.66 0.06 8.85
C GLN A 49 1.12 -0.78 10.05
N SER A 50 0.22 -1.09 10.99
CA SER A 50 0.55 -1.92 12.16
C SER A 50 1.04 -3.31 11.74
N LEU A 51 0.33 -3.97 10.81
CA LEU A 51 0.69 -5.28 10.28
C LEU A 51 1.98 -5.26 9.46
N HIS A 52 2.20 -4.22 8.64
CA HIS A 52 3.44 -4.05 7.88
C HIS A 52 4.67 -3.96 8.78
N HIS A 53 4.55 -3.36 9.96
CA HIS A 53 5.67 -3.24 10.89
C HIS A 53 5.97 -4.53 11.68
N LEU A 54 5.21 -5.61 11.48
CA LEU A 54 5.49 -6.94 12.02
C LEU A 54 6.32 -7.75 11.00
N PRO A 55 7.63 -8.00 11.23
CA PRO A 55 8.48 -8.70 10.27
C PRO A 55 7.97 -10.09 9.91
N GLU A 56 7.44 -10.84 10.88
CA GLU A 56 6.89 -12.17 10.70
C GLU A 56 5.67 -12.14 9.79
N PHE A 57 4.76 -11.19 10.00
CA PHE A 57 3.58 -11.02 9.15
C PHE A 57 3.99 -10.68 7.72
N ARG A 58 4.94 -9.76 7.53
CA ARG A 58 5.46 -9.46 6.19
C ARG A 58 6.06 -10.68 5.51
N ARG A 59 6.85 -11.49 6.22
CA ARG A 59 7.41 -12.73 5.66
C ARG A 59 6.30 -13.69 5.22
N LEU A 60 5.23 -13.81 6.01
CA LEU A 60 4.06 -14.62 5.63
C LEU A 60 3.40 -14.09 4.36
N ILE A 61 3.12 -12.79 4.28
CA ILE A 61 2.50 -12.16 3.10
C ILE A 61 3.35 -12.37 1.83
N PHE A 62 4.66 -12.18 1.90
CA PHE A 62 5.55 -12.44 0.76
C PHE A 62 5.72 -13.93 0.44
N GLY A 63 5.38 -14.82 1.35
CA GLY A 63 5.37 -16.27 1.14
C GLY A 63 4.09 -16.81 0.53
N LEU A 64 3.04 -15.99 0.38
CA LEU A 64 1.78 -16.41 -0.25
C LEU A 64 1.99 -16.72 -1.74
N HIS A 65 1.41 -17.81 -2.21
CA HIS A 65 1.45 -18.21 -3.62
C HIS A 65 0.54 -17.31 -4.45
N THR A 66 1.13 -16.30 -5.10
CA THR A 66 0.42 -15.36 -5.98
C THR A 66 1.16 -15.24 -7.30
N SER A 67 0.42 -15.07 -8.40
CA SER A 67 1.04 -14.77 -9.70
C SER A 67 1.22 -13.27 -9.88
N SER A 68 2.48 -12.82 -9.96
CA SER A 68 2.83 -11.40 -10.11
C SER A 68 2.38 -10.80 -11.44
N HIS A 69 2.10 -11.65 -12.44
CA HIS A 69 1.65 -11.24 -13.77
C HIS A 69 0.15 -10.91 -13.84
N LEU A 70 -0.61 -11.22 -12.78
CA LEU A 70 -2.02 -10.87 -12.74
C LEU A 70 -2.21 -9.35 -12.70
N PRO A 71 -3.29 -8.82 -13.28
CA PRO A 71 -3.63 -7.41 -13.23
C PRO A 71 -3.64 -6.82 -11.80
N ALA A 72 -3.65 -5.49 -11.72
CA ALA A 72 -3.96 -4.79 -10.47
C ALA A 72 -5.38 -5.16 -10.00
N GLY A 73 -5.57 -5.27 -8.70
CA GLY A 73 -6.87 -5.60 -8.10
C GLY A 73 -7.31 -7.05 -8.28
N SER A 74 -6.46 -7.95 -8.81
CA SER A 74 -6.87 -9.34 -9.08
C SER A 74 -7.08 -10.20 -7.83
N SER A 75 -6.38 -9.93 -6.73
CA SER A 75 -6.59 -10.63 -5.46
C SER A 75 -6.00 -9.85 -4.29
N VAL A 76 -6.62 -9.97 -3.12
CA VAL A 76 -6.19 -9.30 -1.88
C VAL A 76 -4.74 -9.69 -1.50
N PRO A 77 -4.32 -10.97 -1.52
CA PRO A 77 -2.93 -11.35 -1.25
C PRO A 77 -1.91 -10.64 -2.14
N LEU A 78 -2.16 -10.58 -3.45
CA LEU A 78 -1.25 -9.95 -4.42
C LEU A 78 -1.13 -8.44 -4.18
N GLU A 79 -2.24 -7.78 -3.89
CA GLU A 79 -2.26 -6.35 -3.62
C GLU A 79 -1.63 -6.01 -2.27
N LEU A 80 -1.76 -6.88 -1.26
CA LEU A 80 -1.01 -6.74 -0.01
C LEU A 80 0.49 -6.84 -0.23
N GLN A 81 0.95 -7.77 -1.06
CA GLN A 81 2.37 -7.88 -1.41
C GLN A 81 2.88 -6.63 -2.13
N ARG A 82 2.15 -6.13 -3.12
CA ARG A 82 2.47 -4.89 -3.84
C ARG A 82 2.54 -3.70 -2.88
N LEU A 83 1.55 -3.57 -2.02
CA LEU A 83 1.49 -2.51 -1.01
C LEU A 83 2.69 -2.55 -0.06
N PHE A 84 3.00 -3.73 0.51
CA PHE A 84 4.12 -3.90 1.44
C PHE A 84 5.48 -3.72 0.78
N TYR A 85 5.59 -4.08 -0.50
CA TYR A 85 6.78 -3.78 -1.30
C TYR A 85 6.96 -2.27 -1.47
N LEU A 86 5.90 -1.56 -1.84
CA LEU A 86 5.94 -0.10 -1.99
C LEU A 86 6.27 0.59 -0.66
N LEU A 87 5.65 0.20 0.45
CA LEU A 87 5.95 0.76 1.78
C LEU A 87 7.43 0.59 2.18
N GLN A 88 8.08 -0.49 1.77
CA GLN A 88 9.52 -0.70 2.04
C GLN A 88 10.42 0.19 1.18
N ARG A 89 10.01 0.48 -0.06
CA ARG A 89 10.86 1.23 -1.02
C ARG A 89 10.56 2.72 -1.05
N ALA A 90 9.36 3.12 -0.65
CA ALA A 90 8.86 4.48 -0.83
C ALA A 90 9.48 5.51 0.12
N GLY A 91 9.78 5.13 1.36
CA GLY A 91 10.50 6.01 2.30
C GLY A 91 11.87 6.45 1.74
N PRO A 92 12.77 5.50 1.42
CA PRO A 92 14.06 5.81 0.80
C PRO A 92 13.97 6.50 -0.57
N ALA A 93 12.86 6.32 -1.30
CA ALA A 93 12.63 6.94 -2.60
C ALA A 93 12.02 8.35 -2.53
N GLY A 94 11.75 8.89 -1.33
CA GLY A 94 11.19 10.24 -1.15
C GLY A 94 9.72 10.37 -1.55
N LEU A 95 8.97 9.27 -1.58
CA LEU A 95 7.53 9.29 -1.85
C LEU A 95 6.78 9.84 -0.62
N ALA A 96 5.85 10.77 -0.84
CA ALA A 96 5.07 11.38 0.24
C ALA A 96 4.09 10.39 0.91
N ALA A 97 3.45 9.53 0.11
CA ALA A 97 2.49 8.51 0.58
C ALA A 97 2.31 7.41 -0.47
N VAL A 98 1.93 6.21 -0.03
CA VAL A 98 1.57 5.07 -0.89
C VAL A 98 0.05 4.93 -0.99
N GLY A 99 -0.45 4.69 -2.20
CA GLY A 99 -1.89 4.47 -2.45
C GLY A 99 -2.34 3.07 -2.05
N THR A 100 -3.62 2.93 -1.72
CA THR A 100 -4.26 1.65 -1.37
C THR A 100 -5.33 1.23 -2.38
N GLU A 101 -5.42 1.90 -3.52
CA GLU A 101 -6.48 1.71 -4.54
C GLU A 101 -6.52 0.26 -5.04
N GLY A 102 -5.36 -0.33 -5.36
CA GLY A 102 -5.30 -1.72 -5.80
C GLY A 102 -5.88 -2.71 -4.76
N LEU A 103 -5.66 -2.44 -3.47
CA LEU A 103 -6.20 -3.27 -2.40
C LEU A 103 -7.72 -3.11 -2.25
N THR A 104 -8.23 -1.88 -2.30
CA THR A 104 -9.67 -1.64 -2.26
C THR A 104 -10.38 -2.22 -3.49
N ASP A 105 -9.75 -2.14 -4.66
CA ASP A 105 -10.25 -2.78 -5.89
C ASP A 105 -10.30 -4.30 -5.74
N ALA A 106 -9.29 -4.92 -5.11
CA ALA A 106 -9.26 -6.36 -4.84
C ALA A 106 -10.33 -6.83 -3.83
N PHE A 107 -10.77 -5.96 -2.93
CA PHE A 107 -11.95 -6.21 -2.09
C PHE A 107 -13.28 -5.96 -2.83
N GLY A 108 -13.25 -5.48 -4.07
CA GLY A 108 -14.44 -5.09 -4.83
C GLY A 108 -15.09 -3.81 -4.30
N TRP A 109 -14.35 -2.96 -3.58
CA TRP A 109 -14.90 -1.74 -2.99
C TRP A 109 -15.03 -0.63 -4.01
N GLY A 110 -16.24 -0.08 -4.13
CA GLY A 110 -16.51 1.11 -4.90
C GLY A 110 -16.40 2.38 -4.06
N TRP A 111 -16.84 3.48 -4.66
CA TRP A 111 -16.92 4.78 -3.98
C TRP A 111 -17.70 4.72 -2.66
N ARG A 112 -18.78 3.93 -2.62
CA ARG A 112 -19.66 3.85 -1.43
C ARG A 112 -18.92 3.25 -0.25
N GLU A 113 -18.27 2.10 -0.46
CA GLU A 113 -17.54 1.37 0.57
C GLU A 113 -16.31 2.16 1.06
N VAL A 114 -15.57 2.81 0.15
CA VAL A 114 -14.42 3.67 0.51
C VAL A 114 -14.82 4.88 1.36
N ASN A 115 -16.07 5.35 1.25
CA ASN A 115 -16.59 6.48 2.01
C ASN A 115 -17.46 6.05 3.20
N GLU A 116 -17.55 4.75 3.49
CA GLU A 116 -18.23 4.23 4.67
C GLU A 116 -17.20 3.94 5.76
N GLN A 117 -17.44 4.46 6.97
CA GLN A 117 -16.60 4.13 8.11
C GLN A 117 -16.94 2.72 8.57
N GLN A 118 -15.92 1.88 8.76
CA GLN A 118 -16.07 0.51 9.26
C GLN A 118 -15.36 0.35 10.60
N ASP A 119 -15.77 -0.66 11.36
CA ASP A 119 -15.02 -1.10 12.53
C ASP A 119 -13.70 -1.75 12.08
N VAL A 120 -12.62 -1.49 12.80
CA VAL A 120 -11.31 -2.08 12.51
C VAL A 120 -11.34 -3.62 12.64
N GLN A 121 -12.19 -4.15 13.51
CA GLN A 121 -12.39 -5.59 13.67
C GLN A 121 -13.12 -6.21 12.47
N GLU A 122 -14.08 -5.49 11.88
CA GLU A 122 -14.77 -5.91 10.67
C GLU A 122 -13.79 -5.99 9.50
N PHE A 123 -12.95 -4.96 9.33
CA PHE A 123 -11.89 -4.98 8.32
C PHE A 123 -10.88 -6.13 8.55
N TRP A 124 -10.49 -6.39 9.81
CA TRP A 124 -9.61 -7.53 10.11
C TRP A 124 -10.21 -8.86 9.68
N HIS A 125 -11.51 -9.06 9.94
CA HIS A 125 -12.19 -10.28 9.55
C HIS A 125 -12.19 -10.46 8.03
N LEU A 126 -12.54 -9.42 7.27
CA LEU A 126 -12.50 -9.42 5.81
C LEU A 126 -11.10 -9.71 5.26
N LEU A 127 -10.07 -9.07 5.81
CA LEU A 127 -8.69 -9.30 5.42
C LEU A 127 -8.27 -10.74 5.72
N TYR A 128 -8.56 -11.25 6.92
CA TYR A 128 -8.21 -12.60 7.32
C TYR A 128 -8.86 -13.64 6.42
N GLU A 129 -10.16 -13.53 6.15
CA GLU A 129 -10.88 -14.43 5.24
C GLU A 129 -10.27 -14.42 3.83
N SER A 130 -9.88 -13.25 3.33
CA SER A 130 -9.25 -13.09 2.02
C SER A 130 -7.87 -13.75 1.94
N LEU A 131 -7.12 -13.77 3.05
CA LEU A 131 -5.80 -14.41 3.14
C LEU A 131 -5.88 -15.93 3.26
N GLN A 132 -7.02 -16.46 3.73
CA GLN A 132 -7.24 -17.90 3.89
C GLN A 132 -7.78 -18.57 2.62
N GLN A 133 -8.23 -17.80 1.62
CA GLN A 133 -8.70 -18.37 0.37
C GLN A 133 -7.55 -19.08 -0.34
N PRO A 134 -7.77 -20.29 -0.89
CA PRO A 134 -6.79 -20.91 -1.76
C PRO A 134 -6.49 -19.97 -2.92
N PRO A 135 -5.25 -19.98 -3.46
CA PRO A 135 -4.96 -19.22 -4.68
C PRO A 135 -6.00 -19.62 -5.70
N ALA A 136 -6.67 -18.64 -6.31
CA ALA A 136 -7.69 -18.89 -7.33
C ALA A 136 -7.08 -19.87 -8.33
N GLU A 137 -7.49 -21.14 -8.25
CA GLU A 137 -7.11 -22.13 -9.23
C GLU A 137 -7.56 -21.54 -10.56
N ALA A 138 -6.69 -21.61 -11.58
CA ALA A 138 -7.03 -21.17 -12.91
C ALA A 138 -8.15 -22.07 -13.43
N GLU A 139 -9.39 -21.79 -13.04
CA GLU A 139 -10.57 -22.43 -13.57
C GLU A 139 -10.65 -22.07 -15.06
N GLY A 140 -10.32 -23.05 -15.90
CA GLY A 140 -10.95 -23.22 -17.21
C GLY A 140 -10.61 -22.18 -18.27
N ALA A 141 -9.36 -22.16 -18.74
CA ALA A 141 -9.07 -21.75 -20.11
C ALA A 141 -9.39 -22.89 -21.10
N GLU A 142 -10.60 -23.47 -21.03
CA GLU A 142 -11.12 -24.37 -22.07
C GLU A 142 -12.63 -24.16 -22.22
N GLY A 143 -13.05 -23.71 -23.41
CA GLY A 143 -14.43 -23.83 -23.87
C GLY A 143 -15.04 -22.56 -24.45
N GLY A 144 -15.11 -22.48 -25.78
CA GLY A 144 -16.15 -21.68 -26.45
C GLY A 144 -15.69 -20.52 -27.33
N CYS A 145 -14.91 -20.83 -28.37
CA CYS A 145 -15.08 -20.11 -29.63
C CYS A 145 -16.51 -20.41 -30.13
N ALA A 146 -17.44 -19.49 -29.94
CA ALA A 146 -18.73 -19.48 -30.61
C ALA A 146 -18.77 -18.24 -31.50
N ALA A 147 -18.30 -18.42 -32.73
CA ALA A 147 -18.68 -17.58 -33.84
C ALA A 147 -20.19 -17.72 -34.08
N ALA A 148 -20.87 -16.59 -34.19
CA ALA A 148 -22.12 -16.40 -34.92
C ALA A 148 -22.13 -14.89 -35.25
N GLU A 149 -21.79 -14.45 -36.47
CA GLU A 149 -22.64 -14.51 -37.67
C GLU A 149 -24.10 -14.24 -37.25
N GLY A 150 -24.66 -13.04 -37.39
CA GLY A 150 -24.71 -12.19 -38.58
C GLY A 150 -26.17 -12.15 -39.01
N GLU A 151 -26.93 -11.15 -38.58
CA GLU A 151 -28.28 -10.94 -39.10
C GLU A 151 -28.49 -9.46 -39.45
N SER A 152 -28.17 -9.16 -40.71
CA SER A 152 -28.51 -7.92 -41.38
C SER A 152 -29.91 -8.07 -41.96
N ALA A 153 -30.87 -7.34 -41.38
CA ALA A 153 -32.20 -7.20 -41.92
C ALA A 153 -32.19 -6.22 -43.11
N ALA A 154 -32.48 -6.72 -44.32
CA ALA A 154 -32.80 -5.89 -45.48
C ALA A 154 -33.65 -6.63 -46.53
N GLY A 155 -34.82 -6.06 -46.84
CA GLY A 155 -35.59 -6.25 -48.09
C GLY A 155 -36.43 -7.54 -48.16
N GLY A 156 -37.72 -7.53 -48.49
CA GLY A 156 -38.46 -6.63 -49.35
C GLY A 156 -38.96 -7.39 -50.58
N ARG A 157 -40.20 -7.86 -50.55
CA ARG A 157 -41.24 -7.84 -51.60
C ARG A 157 -42.43 -8.69 -51.17
#